data_AF-A0A0D7WWW1-F1
#
_entry.id   AF-A0A0D7WWW1-F1
#
_cell.length_a   1.000
_cell.length_b   1.000
_cell.length_c   1.000
_cell.angle_alpha   90.00
_cell.angle_beta   90.00
_cell.angle_gamma   90.00
#
_symmetry.space_group_name_H-M   'P 1'
#
loop_
_entity.id
_entity.type
_entity.pdbx_description
1 polymer ?
#
loop_
_entity_poly.entity_id
_entity_poly.type
_entity_poly.pdbx_seq_one_letter_code
_entity_poly.pdbx_strand_id
1 'polypeptide(L)'
;MPYTERSKLLAFLLNIIPGVGHYYWTRKANAFVYTILFFGCLAGGIFFAVVSSDEMPLLASMFVAALFWGLSMLHIIISLLRYDPRAVAAPYPPHAGPNPYGFYPQGAPYGDEGLAGEAPEGARNADTDIPGAGADFDAGYHHYAQGHYGWAGSPTFQKGSDNERFFTILLSFIPGLGHLHLGLMQRGLSFLMSFFGFGTILVFISSITNESGFMAFACVLPIIWLYCMFDAVQHVHRKQAGEILQDRTLFEELEHGRVEGRRSKMLATILSVFPGAGHMYIGLQKRGLQLMLLFLGGIYMLDVLYLSLFLFLIPVVWFYSFFDALQQVSRYGREPLIDKPVIGMFAQYHRWVGLGLLLLGAYYILINVLVPTLDRLFPNEEIYNLVDMYLRTIIVSLLLIGGGIWMMIGNSKSKRVKEKQ
;
A
#
# COMPACT_ATOMS: atom_id res chain seq x y z
N MET A 1 24.93 -33.92 -18.25
CA MET A 1 25.00 -32.55 -17.70
C MET A 1 23.93 -32.42 -16.63
N PRO A 2 24.24 -31.95 -15.42
CA PRO A 2 23.24 -31.76 -14.39
C PRO A 2 22.22 -30.73 -14.87
N TYR A 3 20.93 -31.05 -14.76
CA TYR A 3 19.85 -30.12 -15.07
C TYR A 3 19.96 -28.93 -14.12
N THR A 4 20.47 -27.79 -14.58
CA THR A 4 20.33 -26.52 -13.87
C THR A 4 18.83 -26.24 -13.73
N GLU A 5 18.34 -26.16 -12.50
CA GLU A 5 16.94 -25.80 -12.25
C GLU A 5 16.67 -24.42 -12.88
N ARG A 6 15.72 -24.41 -13.83
CA ARG A 6 15.37 -23.20 -14.58
C ARG A 6 14.33 -22.41 -13.80
N SER A 7 14.60 -21.13 -13.54
CA SER A 7 13.64 -20.23 -12.89
C SER A 7 12.33 -20.10 -13.68
N LYS A 8 11.19 -20.41 -13.05
CA LYS A 8 9.84 -20.23 -13.62
C LYS A 8 9.55 -18.76 -13.95
N LEU A 9 9.99 -17.86 -13.07
CA LEU A 9 9.81 -16.41 -13.24
C LEU A 9 10.56 -15.91 -14.48
N LEU A 10 11.78 -16.39 -14.70
CA LEU A 10 12.55 -16.04 -15.89
C LEU A 10 11.87 -16.56 -17.17
N ALA A 11 11.33 -17.77 -17.15
CA ALA A 11 10.58 -18.34 -18.28
C ALA A 11 9.35 -17.48 -18.67
N PHE A 12 8.62 -17.02 -17.65
CA PHE A 12 7.46 -16.13 -17.84
C PHE A 12 7.88 -14.76 -18.40
N LEU A 13 8.88 -14.10 -17.79
CA LEU A 13 9.35 -12.79 -18.25
C LEU A 13 9.94 -12.83 -19.66
N LEU A 14 10.68 -13.88 -20.01
CA LEU A 14 11.22 -14.05 -21.35
C LEU A 14 10.12 -14.18 -22.40
N ASN A 15 8.93 -14.69 -22.05
CA ASN A 15 7.83 -14.83 -22.99
C ASN A 15 7.11 -13.50 -23.33
N ILE A 16 7.54 -12.37 -22.76
CA ILE A 16 7.13 -11.04 -23.26
C ILE A 16 7.43 -10.93 -24.76
N ILE A 17 8.56 -11.51 -25.20
CA ILE A 17 8.82 -11.77 -26.62
C ILE A 17 8.25 -13.16 -26.94
N PRO A 18 7.19 -13.25 -27.78
CA PRO A 18 6.47 -14.50 -27.98
C PRO A 18 7.39 -15.59 -28.55
N GLY A 19 7.47 -16.70 -27.82
CA GLY A 19 8.28 -17.88 -28.14
C GLY A 19 9.58 -18.01 -27.34
N VAL A 20 10.18 -16.92 -26.85
CA VAL A 20 11.47 -16.97 -26.13
C VAL A 20 11.33 -17.68 -24.77
N GLY A 21 10.22 -17.48 -24.08
CA GLY A 21 9.94 -18.20 -22.82
C GLY A 21 9.76 -19.71 -23.02
N HIS A 22 9.10 -20.13 -24.11
CA HIS A 22 8.98 -21.56 -24.47
C HIS A 22 10.34 -22.17 -24.82
N TYR A 23 11.24 -21.40 -25.45
CA TYR A 23 12.60 -21.85 -25.73
C TYR A 23 13.38 -22.08 -24.43
N TYR A 24 13.30 -21.11 -23.51
CA TYR A 24 13.87 -21.24 -22.17
C TYR A 24 13.23 -22.39 -21.38
N TRP A 25 11.99 -22.79 -21.65
CA TRP A 25 11.35 -23.96 -21.04
C TRP A 25 11.54 -25.26 -21.84
N THR A 26 12.57 -25.35 -22.69
CA THR A 26 12.92 -26.51 -23.55
C THR A 26 11.87 -26.93 -24.60
N ARG A 27 10.80 -26.16 -24.79
CA ARG A 27 9.76 -26.42 -25.80
C ARG A 27 10.09 -25.71 -27.11
N LYS A 28 11.13 -26.18 -27.81
CA LYS A 28 11.66 -25.56 -29.04
C LYS A 28 10.60 -25.43 -30.15
N ALA A 29 9.72 -26.44 -30.31
CA ALA A 29 8.65 -26.39 -31.30
C ALA A 29 7.67 -25.23 -31.04
N ASN A 30 7.19 -25.11 -29.79
CA ASN A 30 6.26 -24.03 -29.41
C ASN A 30 6.93 -22.66 -29.53
N ALA A 31 8.21 -22.56 -29.18
CA ALA A 31 8.98 -21.34 -29.36
C ALA A 31 8.94 -20.88 -30.81
N PHE A 32 9.30 -21.77 -31.74
CA PHE A 32 9.32 -21.49 -33.17
C PHE A 32 7.92 -21.13 -33.71
N VAL A 33 6.89 -21.88 -33.33
CA VAL A 33 5.51 -21.65 -33.77
C VAL A 33 5.02 -20.26 -33.35
N TYR A 34 5.14 -19.89 -32.07
CA TYR A 34 4.65 -18.58 -31.61
C TYR A 34 5.46 -17.41 -32.17
N THR A 35 6.78 -17.57 -32.34
CA THR A 35 7.61 -16.54 -32.95
C THR A 35 7.22 -16.31 -34.41
N ILE A 36 7.01 -17.38 -35.20
CA ILE A 36 6.58 -17.25 -36.60
C ILE A 36 5.18 -16.69 -36.72
N LEU A 37 4.22 -17.15 -35.91
CA LEU A 37 2.86 -16.64 -35.97
C LEU A 37 2.82 -15.14 -35.63
N PHE A 38 3.54 -14.71 -34.59
CA PHE A 38 3.55 -13.31 -34.18
C PHE A 38 4.25 -12.40 -35.21
N PHE A 39 5.53 -12.68 -35.51
CA PHE A 39 6.30 -11.83 -36.43
C PHE A 39 5.85 -11.99 -37.88
N GLY A 40 5.37 -13.17 -38.27
CA GLY A 40 4.80 -13.44 -39.59
C GLY A 40 3.51 -12.68 -39.83
N CYS A 41 2.60 -12.62 -38.85
CA CYS A 41 1.41 -11.77 -38.96
C CYS A 41 1.78 -10.29 -39.09
N LEU A 42 2.68 -9.77 -38.25
CA LEU A 42 3.11 -8.37 -38.33
C LEU A 42 3.79 -8.04 -39.66
N ALA A 43 4.75 -8.85 -40.10
CA ALA A 43 5.45 -8.65 -41.36
C ALA A 43 4.49 -8.76 -42.56
N GLY A 44 3.56 -9.72 -42.52
CA GLY A 44 2.51 -9.87 -43.53
C GLY A 44 1.59 -8.66 -43.61
N GLY A 45 1.15 -8.12 -42.46
CA GLY A 45 0.34 -6.91 -42.41
C GLY A 45 1.03 -5.67 -42.95
N ILE A 46 2.32 -5.49 -42.62
CA ILE A 46 3.15 -4.42 -43.20
C ILE A 46 3.24 -4.58 -44.72
N PHE A 47 3.53 -5.79 -45.20
CA PHE A 47 3.61 -6.07 -46.62
C PHE A 47 2.30 -5.76 -47.35
N PHE A 48 1.17 -6.27 -46.83
CA PHE A 48 -0.14 -6.01 -47.42
C PHE A 48 -0.49 -4.53 -47.39
N ALA A 49 -0.20 -3.81 -46.30
CA ALA A 49 -0.47 -2.39 -46.21
C ALA A 49 0.31 -1.57 -47.26
N VAL A 50 1.58 -1.92 -47.50
CA VAL A 50 2.39 -1.29 -48.55
C VAL A 50 1.85 -1.62 -49.94
N VAL A 51 1.44 -2.88 -50.19
CA VAL A 51 0.93 -3.32 -51.49
C VAL A 51 -0.46 -2.74 -51.80
N SER A 52 -1.34 -2.67 -50.80
CA SER A 52 -2.70 -2.14 -50.97
C SER A 52 -2.79 -0.62 -50.84
N SER A 53 -1.71 0.05 -50.37
CA SER A 53 -1.74 1.47 -49.99
C SER A 53 -2.88 1.79 -49.01
N ASP A 54 -3.18 0.86 -48.11
CA ASP A 54 -4.26 0.94 -47.11
C ASP A 54 -3.69 0.51 -45.74
N GLU A 55 -4.12 1.16 -44.66
CA GLU A 55 -3.67 0.90 -43.30
C GLU A 55 -4.45 -0.25 -42.63
N MET A 56 -5.62 -0.61 -43.16
CA MET A 56 -6.48 -1.66 -42.60
C MET A 56 -5.80 -3.03 -42.43
N PRO A 57 -5.01 -3.54 -43.41
CA PRO A 57 -4.29 -4.81 -43.24
C PRO A 57 -3.27 -4.78 -42.09
N LEU A 58 -2.62 -3.63 -41.87
CA LEU A 58 -1.67 -3.46 -40.77
C LEU A 58 -2.40 -3.52 -39.43
N LEU A 59 -3.49 -2.76 -39.26
CA LEU A 59 -4.29 -2.77 -38.03
C LEU A 59 -4.86 -4.17 -37.72
N ALA A 60 -5.42 -4.85 -38.72
CA ALA A 60 -5.93 -6.20 -38.57
C ALA A 60 -4.82 -7.18 -38.16
N SER A 61 -3.64 -7.08 -38.78
CA SER A 61 -2.50 -7.93 -38.44
C SER A 61 -1.96 -7.69 -37.03
N MET A 62 -1.94 -6.44 -36.55
CA MET A 62 -1.54 -6.09 -35.19
C MET A 62 -2.49 -6.70 -34.16
N PHE A 63 -3.80 -6.67 -34.45
CA PHE A 63 -4.80 -7.31 -33.60
C PHE A 63 -4.61 -8.84 -33.54
N VAL A 64 -4.42 -9.50 -34.69
CA VAL A 64 -4.17 -10.95 -34.75
C VAL A 64 -2.86 -11.31 -34.06
N ALA A 65 -1.80 -10.52 -34.24
CA ALA A 65 -0.53 -10.71 -33.54
C ALA A 65 -0.69 -10.59 -32.02
N ALA A 66 -1.47 -9.62 -31.54
CA ALA A 66 -1.79 -9.47 -30.12
C ALA A 66 -2.53 -10.71 -29.56
N LEU A 67 -3.44 -11.31 -30.33
CA LEU A 67 -4.11 -12.57 -29.94
C LEU A 67 -3.11 -13.73 -29.84
N PHE A 68 -2.22 -13.90 -30.82
CA PHE A 68 -1.17 -14.93 -30.75
C PHE A 68 -0.20 -14.72 -29.60
N TRP A 69 0.13 -13.47 -29.29
CA TRP A 69 0.91 -13.12 -28.10
C TRP A 69 0.20 -13.55 -26.81
N GLY A 70 -1.09 -13.22 -26.68
CA GLY A 70 -1.91 -13.64 -25.54
C GLY A 70 -2.00 -15.16 -25.39
N LEU A 71 -2.21 -15.88 -26.49
CA LEU A 71 -2.21 -17.36 -26.50
C LEU A 71 -0.85 -17.94 -26.09
N SER A 72 0.26 -17.33 -26.55
CA SER A 72 1.61 -17.72 -26.16
C SER A 72 1.83 -17.57 -24.65
N MET A 73 1.41 -16.42 -24.09
CA MET A 73 1.47 -16.11 -22.66
C MET A 73 0.64 -17.08 -21.84
N LEU A 74 -0.60 -17.35 -22.25
CA LEU A 74 -1.47 -18.30 -21.57
C LEU A 74 -0.88 -19.73 -21.60
N HIS A 75 -0.33 -20.17 -22.74
CA HIS A 75 0.26 -21.49 -22.86
C HIS A 75 1.52 -21.65 -21.99
N ILE A 76 2.40 -20.65 -21.90
CA ILE A 76 3.57 -20.76 -21.01
C ILE A 76 3.13 -20.80 -19.54
N ILE A 77 2.14 -19.98 -19.14
CA ILE A 77 1.58 -20.00 -17.78
C ILE A 77 1.06 -21.40 -17.44
N ILE A 78 0.22 -22.00 -18.30
CA ILE A 78 -0.30 -23.36 -18.10
C ILE A 78 0.83 -24.40 -18.04
N SER A 79 1.86 -24.24 -18.88
CA SER A 79 3.04 -25.13 -18.86
C SER A 79 3.79 -25.06 -17.53
N LEU A 80 3.95 -23.86 -16.96
CA LEU A 80 4.63 -23.65 -15.68
C LEU A 80 3.80 -24.13 -14.48
N LEU A 81 2.47 -24.04 -14.59
CA LEU A 81 1.48 -24.55 -13.63
C LEU A 81 1.50 -26.09 -13.55
N ARG A 82 1.52 -26.77 -14.70
CA ARG A 82 1.47 -28.23 -14.78
C ARG A 82 2.81 -28.92 -14.48
N TYR A 83 3.89 -28.16 -14.34
CA TYR A 83 5.21 -28.72 -14.09
C TYR A 83 5.39 -29.10 -12.62
N ASP A 84 5.25 -30.39 -12.33
CA ASP A 84 5.60 -31.01 -11.05
C ASP A 84 7.00 -31.68 -11.15
N PRO A 85 8.03 -31.16 -10.45
CA PRO A 85 9.36 -31.78 -10.46
C PRO A 85 9.40 -33.16 -9.79
N ARG A 86 8.38 -33.54 -9.00
CA ARG A 86 8.31 -34.87 -8.35
C ARG A 86 8.01 -35.99 -9.34
N ALA A 87 7.26 -35.70 -10.41
CA ALA A 87 6.94 -36.68 -11.44
C ALA A 87 8.17 -37.13 -12.27
N VAL A 88 9.23 -36.30 -12.30
CA VAL A 88 10.46 -36.58 -13.04
C VAL A 88 11.49 -37.32 -12.17
N ALA A 89 11.32 -37.33 -10.85
CA ALA A 89 12.27 -37.87 -9.88
C ALA A 89 11.94 -39.30 -9.38
N ALA A 90 11.10 -40.06 -10.10
CA ALA A 90 10.89 -41.49 -9.82
C ALA A 90 11.67 -42.34 -10.85
N PRO A 91 12.88 -42.85 -10.53
CA PRO A 91 13.63 -43.70 -11.44
C PRO A 91 13.25 -45.19 -11.33
N TYR A 92 12.31 -45.57 -10.46
CA TYR A 92 11.97 -46.99 -10.28
C TYR A 92 10.47 -47.25 -10.48
N PRO A 93 10.09 -48.22 -11.32
CA PRO A 93 8.76 -48.81 -11.24
C PRO A 93 8.60 -49.47 -9.86
N PRO A 94 7.37 -49.60 -9.33
CA PRO A 94 7.14 -50.33 -8.08
C PRO A 94 7.60 -51.78 -8.29
N HIS A 95 8.72 -52.17 -7.68
CA HIS A 95 9.13 -53.56 -7.64
C HIS A 95 8.14 -54.31 -6.73
N ALA A 96 7.17 -55.00 -7.34
CA ALA A 96 6.44 -56.09 -6.72
C ALA A 96 7.38 -57.31 -6.67
N GLY A 97 8.19 -57.40 -5.62
CA GLY A 97 9.09 -58.54 -5.39
C GLY A 97 9.61 -58.54 -3.94
N PRO A 98 9.75 -59.71 -3.28
CA PRO A 98 10.25 -59.77 -1.92
C PRO A 98 11.70 -59.30 -1.85
N ASN A 99 11.99 -58.39 -0.92
CA ASN A 99 13.30 -57.76 -0.75
C ASN A 99 14.34 -58.79 -0.26
N PRO A 100 15.50 -59.01 -0.93
CA PRO A 100 16.45 -60.07 -0.54
C PRO A 100 17.43 -59.70 0.58
N TYR A 101 17.35 -58.48 1.13
CA TYR A 101 18.19 -58.04 2.25
C TYR A 101 17.31 -57.43 3.35
N GLY A 102 16.68 -58.31 4.13
CA GLY A 102 15.94 -57.95 5.33
C GLY A 102 16.88 -57.79 6.51
N PHE A 103 17.00 -56.57 7.01
CA PHE A 103 17.59 -56.27 8.32
C PHE A 103 16.49 -56.43 9.38
N TYR A 104 16.58 -57.46 10.22
CA TYR A 104 15.66 -57.67 11.34
C TYR A 104 16.06 -56.82 12.55
N PRO A 105 15.14 -56.12 13.23
CA PRO A 105 15.38 -55.59 14.56
C PRO A 105 15.35 -56.75 15.58
N GLN A 106 16.40 -56.81 16.37
CA GLN A 106 16.65 -57.83 17.40
C GLN A 106 15.91 -57.44 18.69
N GLY A 107 14.97 -58.27 19.16
CA GLY A 107 14.37 -58.10 20.49
C GLY A 107 12.96 -58.66 20.65
N ALA A 108 12.81 -59.98 20.73
CA ALA A 108 11.66 -60.60 21.37
C ALA A 108 12.13 -61.86 22.13
N PRO A 109 11.80 -62.05 23.43
CA PRO A 109 12.23 -63.21 24.21
C PRO A 109 11.49 -64.49 23.82
N TYR A 110 12.16 -65.60 24.12
CA TYR A 110 11.86 -66.99 23.76
C TYR A 110 10.77 -67.65 24.63
N GLY A 111 10.07 -68.64 24.05
CA GLY A 111 9.24 -69.67 24.73
C GLY A 111 7.73 -69.40 24.61
N ASP A 112 6.84 -70.35 24.34
CA ASP A 112 6.92 -71.81 24.22
C ASP A 112 5.70 -72.29 23.42
N GLU A 113 5.74 -73.54 22.98
CA GLU A 113 4.88 -74.25 22.03
C GLU A 113 3.39 -74.41 22.43
N GLY A 114 2.54 -74.64 21.43
CA GLY A 114 1.47 -75.65 21.55
C GLY A 114 0.00 -75.21 21.41
N LEU A 115 -0.60 -75.65 20.30
CA LEU A 115 -1.94 -76.31 20.19
C LEU A 115 -3.23 -75.53 20.51
N ALA A 116 -4.02 -75.37 19.44
CA ALA A 116 -5.46 -75.65 19.28
C ALA A 116 -6.41 -75.64 20.48
N GLY A 117 -7.58 -75.00 20.31
CA GLY A 117 -8.82 -75.40 21.00
C GLY A 117 -9.72 -74.24 21.40
N GLU A 118 -11.03 -74.48 21.32
CA GLU A 118 -12.15 -73.55 21.51
C GLU A 118 -12.33 -72.97 22.94
N ALA A 119 -13.13 -71.90 23.02
CA ALA A 119 -13.79 -71.33 24.22
C ALA A 119 -14.70 -72.38 24.94
N PRO A 120 -15.26 -72.21 26.18
CA PRO A 120 -15.76 -70.95 26.79
C PRO A 120 -15.82 -70.87 28.36
N GLU A 121 -16.51 -69.81 28.84
CA GLU A 121 -17.30 -69.67 30.10
C GLU A 121 -16.67 -69.73 31.52
N GLY A 122 -16.60 -68.54 32.16
CA GLY A 122 -17.27 -68.19 33.41
C GLY A 122 -16.89 -68.85 34.76
N ALA A 123 -16.37 -68.07 35.71
CA ALA A 123 -16.84 -68.01 37.12
C ALA A 123 -16.02 -67.06 38.01
N ARG A 124 -16.73 -66.02 38.51
CA ARG A 124 -16.86 -65.56 39.91
C ARG A 124 -15.62 -65.25 40.77
N ASN A 125 -15.48 -63.94 41.04
CA ASN A 125 -15.35 -63.22 42.32
C ASN A 125 -14.47 -63.80 43.45
N ALA A 126 -13.50 -63.00 43.91
CA ALA A 126 -13.29 -62.69 45.33
C ALA A 126 -12.34 -61.48 45.50
N ASP A 127 -12.94 -60.34 45.82
CA ASP A 127 -12.55 -59.34 46.83
C ASP A 127 -11.05 -59.14 47.16
N THR A 128 -10.52 -57.97 46.79
CA THR A 128 -9.98 -57.05 47.82
C THR A 128 -9.89 -55.63 47.27
N ASP A 129 -10.68 -54.76 47.91
CA ASP A 129 -10.71 -53.31 47.74
C ASP A 129 -9.38 -52.65 48.15
N ILE A 130 -8.85 -51.77 47.30
CA ILE A 130 -8.36 -50.45 47.75
C ILE A 130 -8.88 -49.39 46.76
N PRO A 131 -9.44 -48.25 47.24
CA PRO A 131 -10.32 -47.39 46.45
C PRO A 131 -9.66 -46.12 45.90
N GLY A 132 -10.19 -45.67 44.74
CA GLY A 132 -10.29 -44.27 44.30
C GLY A 132 -9.00 -43.65 43.71
N ALA A 133 -8.97 -43.08 42.51
CA ALA A 133 -10.01 -42.55 41.61
C ALA A 133 -9.49 -42.68 40.16
N GLY A 134 -10.26 -43.25 39.22
CA GLY A 134 -11.16 -42.51 38.32
C GLY A 134 -10.37 -41.92 37.13
N ALA A 135 -10.19 -42.60 35.98
CA ALA A 135 -11.18 -42.86 34.91
C ALA A 135 -11.81 -41.53 34.40
N ASP A 136 -11.81 -41.14 33.13
CA ASP A 136 -11.82 -41.91 31.88
C ASP A 136 -11.86 -40.94 30.66
N PHE A 137 -11.46 -41.44 29.48
CA PHE A 137 -11.81 -40.99 28.10
C PHE A 137 -11.27 -39.62 27.58
N ASP A 138 -10.87 -39.39 26.32
CA ASP A 138 -10.71 -40.16 25.08
C ASP A 138 -10.00 -39.27 24.02
N ALA A 139 -9.46 -39.90 22.97
CA ALA A 139 -9.20 -39.39 21.62
C ALA A 139 -8.23 -38.20 21.39
N GLY A 140 -6.93 -38.51 21.28
CA GLY A 140 -5.93 -37.65 20.65
C GLY A 140 -5.36 -38.25 19.37
N TYR A 141 -5.84 -37.81 18.22
CA TYR A 141 -5.32 -38.19 16.89
C TYR A 141 -3.81 -37.88 16.76
N HIS A 142 -2.99 -38.92 16.62
CA HIS A 142 -1.58 -38.80 16.22
C HIS A 142 -1.49 -38.58 14.70
N HIS A 143 -1.05 -37.39 14.27
CA HIS A 143 -0.50 -37.18 12.94
C HIS A 143 1.02 -37.00 13.02
N TYR A 144 1.71 -37.90 12.32
CA TYR A 144 3.16 -38.08 12.22
C TYR A 144 3.99 -36.79 12.14
N ALA A 145 4.81 -36.55 13.16
CA ALA A 145 6.01 -35.72 13.08
C ALA A 145 7.13 -36.55 12.40
N GLN A 146 7.40 -36.28 11.11
CA GLN A 146 8.60 -36.79 10.45
C GLN A 146 9.79 -35.90 10.81
N GLY A 147 10.59 -36.36 11.78
CA GLY A 147 11.89 -35.77 12.09
C GLY A 147 12.84 -35.86 10.90
N HIS A 148 13.30 -34.72 10.41
CA HIS A 148 14.44 -34.62 9.51
C HIS A 148 15.70 -34.33 10.35
N TYR A 149 16.57 -35.33 10.49
CA TYR A 149 17.94 -35.11 10.95
C TYR A 149 18.73 -34.48 9.80
N GLY A 150 18.85 -33.15 9.81
CA GLY A 150 19.74 -32.38 8.96
C GLY A 150 20.81 -31.69 9.80
N TRP A 151 22.08 -31.95 9.48
CA TRP A 151 23.24 -31.27 10.06
C TRP A 151 23.15 -29.75 9.89
N ALA A 152 23.52 -29.01 10.94
CA ALA A 152 23.56 -27.56 10.95
C ALA A 152 24.54 -27.01 9.90
N GLY A 153 24.07 -26.19 8.96
CA GLY A 153 24.95 -25.36 8.11
C GLY A 153 24.54 -25.13 6.66
N SER A 154 23.50 -25.77 6.13
CA SER A 154 23.03 -25.51 4.76
C SER A 154 21.67 -24.80 4.78
N PRO A 155 21.50 -23.63 4.12
CA PRO A 155 20.16 -23.07 3.92
C PRO A 155 19.40 -24.07 3.05
N THR A 156 18.50 -24.83 3.67
CA THR A 156 17.57 -25.71 2.96
C THR A 156 16.68 -24.84 2.10
N PHE A 157 17.03 -24.71 0.81
CA PHE A 157 16.12 -24.23 -0.22
C PHE A 157 14.94 -25.21 -0.26
N GLN A 158 13.88 -24.88 0.49
CA GLN A 158 12.66 -25.68 0.52
C GLN A 158 12.04 -25.59 -0.88
N LYS A 159 12.18 -26.62 -1.71
CA LYS A 159 11.80 -26.66 -3.14
C LYS A 159 10.31 -26.35 -3.46
N GLY A 160 9.45 -26.16 -2.45
CA GLY A 160 8.09 -25.60 -2.59
C GLY A 160 8.02 -24.06 -2.55
N SER A 161 9.06 -23.42 -2.01
CA SER A 161 9.22 -21.97 -1.84
C SER A 161 9.21 -21.19 -3.16
N ASP A 162 9.82 -21.75 -4.21
CA ASP A 162 9.93 -21.07 -5.51
C ASP A 162 8.61 -21.06 -6.29
N ASN A 163 7.81 -22.12 -6.17
CA ASN A 163 6.47 -22.17 -6.76
C ASN A 163 5.55 -21.17 -6.08
N GLU A 164 5.51 -21.19 -4.74
CA GLU A 164 4.71 -20.26 -3.96
C GLU A 164 5.06 -18.80 -4.27
N ARG A 165 6.36 -18.49 -4.36
CA ARG A 165 6.84 -17.16 -4.79
C ARG A 165 6.37 -16.78 -6.18
N PHE A 166 6.58 -17.65 -7.16
CA PHE A 166 6.16 -17.39 -8.54
C PHE A 166 4.66 -17.12 -8.62
N PHE A 167 3.84 -17.93 -7.94
CA PHE A 167 2.39 -17.76 -7.92
C PHE A 167 1.98 -16.48 -7.22
N THR A 168 2.50 -16.20 -6.03
CA THR A 168 2.15 -14.97 -5.32
C THR A 168 2.51 -13.72 -6.12
N ILE A 169 3.66 -13.71 -6.81
CA ILE A 169 4.04 -12.59 -7.70
C ILE A 169 3.07 -12.49 -8.88
N LEU A 170 2.76 -13.60 -9.55
CA LEU A 170 1.83 -13.61 -10.68
C LEU A 170 0.43 -13.14 -10.27
N LEU A 171 -0.09 -13.64 -9.15
CA LEU A 171 -1.38 -13.25 -8.59
C LEU A 171 -1.39 -11.78 -8.13
N SER A 172 -0.26 -11.26 -7.63
CA SER A 172 -0.16 -9.86 -7.19
C SER A 172 -0.32 -8.81 -8.29
N PHE A 173 -0.28 -9.20 -9.57
CA PHE A 173 -0.69 -8.33 -10.68
C PHE A 173 -2.17 -7.93 -10.58
N ILE A 174 -3.00 -8.72 -9.91
CA ILE A 174 -4.36 -8.35 -9.55
C ILE A 174 -4.35 -7.96 -8.05
N PRO A 175 -4.67 -6.70 -7.71
CA PRO A 175 -4.64 -6.23 -6.33
C PRO A 175 -5.37 -7.14 -5.36
N GLY A 176 -4.67 -7.54 -4.29
CA GLY A 176 -5.17 -8.40 -3.23
C GLY A 176 -5.01 -9.90 -3.45
N LEU A 177 -4.95 -10.41 -4.69
CA LEU A 177 -4.93 -11.86 -4.93
C LEU A 177 -3.63 -12.54 -4.45
N GLY A 178 -2.49 -11.84 -4.53
CA GLY A 178 -1.22 -12.35 -4.00
C GLY A 178 -1.28 -12.60 -2.49
N HIS A 179 -1.89 -11.70 -1.73
CA HIS A 179 -2.09 -11.85 -0.28
C HIS A 179 -3.08 -12.95 0.05
N LEU A 180 -4.17 -13.07 -0.72
CA LEU A 180 -5.13 -14.17 -0.55
C LEU A 180 -4.45 -15.53 -0.74
N HIS A 181 -3.56 -15.65 -1.73
CA HIS A 181 -2.79 -16.87 -1.96
C HIS A 181 -1.84 -17.21 -0.80
N LEU A 182 -1.28 -16.21 -0.12
CA LEU A 182 -0.45 -16.42 1.09
C LEU A 182 -1.26 -16.80 2.34
N GLY A 183 -2.59 -16.77 2.28
CA GLY A 183 -3.49 -16.97 3.43
C GLY A 183 -3.82 -15.68 4.19
N LEU A 184 -3.39 -14.52 3.71
CA LEU A 184 -3.68 -13.21 4.30
C LEU A 184 -5.02 -12.68 3.78
N MET A 185 -6.11 -13.22 4.30
CA MET A 185 -7.48 -12.95 3.86
C MET A 185 -7.86 -11.48 4.06
N GLN A 186 -7.64 -10.95 5.26
CA GLN A 186 -8.01 -9.58 5.59
C GLN A 186 -7.20 -8.57 4.78
N ARG A 187 -5.89 -8.80 4.66
CA ARG A 187 -5.01 -7.94 3.87
C ARG A 187 -5.38 -7.96 2.39
N GLY A 188 -5.57 -9.15 1.81
CA GLY A 188 -5.96 -9.30 0.41
C GLY A 188 -7.30 -8.64 0.08
N LEU A 189 -8.32 -8.85 0.92
CA LEU A 189 -9.63 -8.19 0.76
C LEU A 189 -9.52 -6.66 0.89
N SER A 190 -8.69 -6.15 1.81
CA SER A 190 -8.50 -4.70 1.97
C SER A 190 -7.88 -4.04 0.73
N PHE A 191 -6.93 -4.71 0.08
CA PHE A 191 -6.37 -4.24 -1.20
C PHE A 191 -7.36 -4.35 -2.36
N LEU A 192 -8.14 -5.43 -2.42
CA LEU A 192 -9.20 -5.60 -3.43
C LEU A 192 -10.23 -4.47 -3.32
N MET A 193 -10.73 -4.20 -2.10
CA MET A 193 -11.69 -3.13 -1.84
C MET A 193 -11.10 -1.75 -2.10
N SER A 194 -9.84 -1.53 -1.73
CA SER A 194 -9.16 -0.25 -1.96
C SER A 194 -8.92 0.03 -3.44
N PHE A 195 -8.56 -0.97 -4.25
CA PHE A 195 -8.32 -0.76 -5.68
C PHE A 195 -9.63 -0.73 -6.48
N PHE A 196 -10.43 -1.81 -6.43
CA PHE A 196 -11.66 -1.90 -7.21
C PHE A 196 -12.78 -1.02 -6.65
N GLY A 197 -12.90 -0.90 -5.34
CA GLY A 197 -13.90 -0.02 -4.71
C GLY A 197 -13.63 1.44 -5.01
N PHE A 198 -12.38 1.90 -4.86
CA PHE A 198 -12.02 3.28 -5.22
C PHE A 198 -12.21 3.55 -6.72
N GLY A 199 -11.76 2.65 -7.59
CA GLY A 199 -11.96 2.79 -9.04
C GLY A 199 -13.45 2.84 -9.42
N THR A 200 -14.28 1.99 -8.83
CA THR A 200 -15.74 1.99 -9.05
C THR A 200 -16.37 3.29 -8.58
N ILE A 201 -16.00 3.79 -7.39
CA ILE A 201 -16.50 5.06 -6.85
C ILE A 201 -16.10 6.23 -7.76
N LEU A 202 -14.88 6.27 -8.27
CA LEU A 202 -14.43 7.33 -9.18
C LEU A 202 -15.22 7.34 -10.49
N VAL A 203 -15.41 6.18 -11.12
CA VAL A 203 -16.21 6.06 -12.35
C VAL A 203 -17.66 6.45 -12.08
N PHE A 204 -18.23 5.99 -10.97
CA PHE A 204 -19.61 6.29 -10.59
C PHE A 204 -19.82 7.78 -10.34
N ILE A 205 -18.96 8.43 -9.54
CA ILE A 205 -19.05 9.86 -9.26
C ILE A 205 -18.84 10.67 -10.53
N SER A 206 -17.83 10.34 -11.34
CA SER A 206 -17.59 11.05 -12.61
C SER A 206 -18.77 10.91 -13.57
N SER A 207 -19.40 9.74 -13.63
CA SER A 207 -20.59 9.50 -14.46
C SER A 207 -21.81 10.29 -13.98
N ILE A 208 -22.08 10.32 -12.66
CA ILE A 208 -23.23 11.06 -12.11
C ILE A 208 -23.05 12.57 -12.22
N THR A 209 -21.85 13.06 -11.93
CA THR A 209 -21.56 14.50 -11.92
C THR A 209 -21.30 15.07 -13.32
N ASN A 210 -21.02 14.21 -14.31
CA ASN A 210 -20.46 14.58 -15.62
C ASN A 210 -19.17 15.42 -15.52
N GLU A 211 -18.49 15.36 -14.37
CA GLU A 211 -17.23 16.07 -14.14
C GLU A 211 -16.05 15.12 -14.36
N SER A 212 -15.21 15.45 -15.35
CA SER A 212 -14.00 14.69 -15.65
C SER A 212 -12.90 14.88 -14.60
N GLY A 213 -13.00 15.94 -13.77
CA GLY A 213 -12.02 16.24 -12.72
C GLY A 213 -11.85 15.09 -11.71
N PHE A 214 -12.91 14.32 -11.44
CA PHE A 214 -12.81 13.16 -10.54
C PHE A 214 -11.90 12.06 -11.08
N MET A 215 -11.77 11.92 -12.40
CA MET A 215 -10.87 10.93 -13.00
C MET A 215 -9.39 11.24 -12.76
N ALA A 216 -9.03 12.48 -12.40
CA ALA A 216 -7.66 12.80 -12.00
C ALA A 216 -7.21 12.00 -10.76
N PHE A 217 -8.15 11.65 -9.86
CA PHE A 217 -7.85 10.81 -8.70
C PHE A 217 -7.54 9.35 -9.08
N ALA A 218 -7.82 8.91 -10.31
CA ALA A 218 -7.44 7.59 -10.79
C ALA A 218 -5.90 7.40 -10.80
N CYS A 219 -5.12 8.47 -10.77
CA CYS A 219 -3.66 8.42 -10.57
C CYS A 219 -3.24 7.75 -9.24
N VAL A 220 -4.14 7.62 -8.26
CA VAL A 220 -3.87 6.89 -7.00
C VAL A 220 -3.94 5.37 -7.19
N LEU A 221 -4.74 4.86 -8.14
CA LEU A 221 -4.85 3.43 -8.43
C LEU A 221 -3.51 2.75 -8.78
N PRO A 222 -2.67 3.27 -9.70
CA PRO A 222 -1.37 2.66 -9.98
C PRO A 222 -0.43 2.69 -8.77
N ILE A 223 -0.55 3.69 -7.89
CA ILE A 223 0.23 3.76 -6.64
C ILE A 223 -0.21 2.64 -5.69
N ILE A 224 -1.52 2.44 -5.51
CA ILE A 224 -2.08 1.33 -4.72
C ILE A 224 -1.65 -0.02 -5.30
N TRP A 225 -1.73 -0.17 -6.62
CA TRP A 225 -1.35 -1.39 -7.33
C TRP A 225 0.13 -1.74 -7.11
N LEU A 226 1.04 -0.78 -7.33
CA LEU A 226 2.48 -0.97 -7.11
C LEU A 226 2.79 -1.32 -5.66
N TYR A 227 2.16 -0.62 -4.71
CA TYR A 227 2.33 -0.90 -3.29
C TYR A 227 1.85 -2.32 -2.95
N CYS A 228 0.67 -2.72 -3.40
CA CYS A 228 0.13 -4.06 -3.21
C CYS A 228 1.06 -5.14 -3.78
N MET A 229 1.59 -4.95 -4.98
CA MET A 229 2.52 -5.88 -5.62
C MET A 229 3.82 -6.01 -4.79
N PHE A 230 4.42 -4.90 -4.42
CA PHE A 230 5.64 -4.88 -3.62
C PHE A 230 5.43 -5.51 -2.23
N ASP A 231 4.29 -5.25 -1.62
CA ASP A 231 3.90 -5.81 -0.34
C ASP A 231 3.72 -7.33 -0.39
N ALA A 232 3.05 -7.86 -1.42
CA ALA A 232 2.92 -9.30 -1.63
C ALA A 232 4.30 -9.98 -1.79
N VAL A 233 5.21 -9.36 -2.54
CA VAL A 233 6.60 -9.85 -2.70
C VAL A 233 7.33 -9.89 -1.36
N GLN A 234 7.18 -8.86 -0.53
CA GLN A 234 7.79 -8.85 0.81
C GLN A 234 7.26 -9.96 1.71
N HIS A 235 5.94 -10.18 1.74
CA HIS A 235 5.35 -11.23 2.57
C HIS A 235 5.75 -12.64 2.13
N VAL A 236 5.94 -12.86 0.82
CA VAL A 236 6.56 -14.11 0.34
C VAL A 236 7.96 -14.26 0.95
N HIS A 237 8.83 -13.24 0.84
CA HIS A 237 10.19 -13.35 1.35
C HIS A 237 10.23 -13.56 2.87
N ARG A 238 9.33 -12.92 3.63
CA ARG A 238 9.19 -13.14 5.08
C ARG A 238 8.77 -14.57 5.41
N LYS A 239 7.77 -15.10 4.70
CA LYS A 239 7.33 -16.50 4.85
C LYS A 239 8.45 -17.48 4.51
N GLN A 240 9.23 -17.19 3.47
CA GLN A 240 10.40 -17.99 3.09
C GLN A 240 11.54 -17.93 4.11
N ALA A 241 11.68 -16.80 4.83
CA ALA A 241 12.61 -16.66 5.94
C ALA A 241 12.16 -17.40 7.21
N GLY A 242 10.99 -18.04 7.20
CA GLY A 242 10.42 -18.76 8.34
C GLY A 242 9.62 -17.89 9.30
N GLU A 243 9.32 -16.64 8.93
CA GLU A 243 8.48 -15.77 9.76
C GLU A 243 7.00 -16.19 9.69
N ILE A 244 6.32 -16.17 10.83
CA ILE A 244 4.88 -16.41 10.90
C ILE A 244 4.18 -15.14 10.39
N LEU A 245 3.49 -15.26 9.26
CA LEU A 245 2.69 -14.16 8.72
C LEU A 245 1.46 -13.95 9.60
N GLN A 246 1.22 -12.70 10.01
CA GLN A 246 0.02 -12.31 10.74
C GLN A 246 -0.97 -11.66 9.77
N ASP A 247 -2.18 -12.21 9.68
CA ASP A 247 -3.25 -11.62 8.87
C ASP A 247 -3.84 -10.43 9.60
N ARG A 248 -3.64 -9.24 9.03
CA ARG A 248 -4.10 -7.96 9.56
C ARG A 248 -4.57 -7.11 8.40
N THR A 249 -5.60 -6.31 8.64
CA THR A 249 -5.99 -5.28 7.67
C THR A 249 -4.92 -4.20 7.57
N LEU A 250 -4.89 -3.47 6.45
CA LEU A 250 -4.02 -2.29 6.30
C LEU A 250 -4.24 -1.26 7.42
N PHE A 251 -5.50 -1.06 7.81
CA PHE A 251 -5.89 -0.15 8.89
C PHE A 251 -5.39 -0.61 10.26
N GLU A 252 -5.45 -1.91 10.56
CA GLU A 252 -4.93 -2.44 11.81
C GLU A 252 -3.40 -2.35 11.88
N GLU A 253 -2.69 -2.55 10.77
CA GLU A 253 -1.23 -2.34 10.71
C GLU A 253 -0.86 -0.86 10.93
N LEU A 254 -1.65 0.06 10.37
CA LEU A 254 -1.60 1.50 10.64
C LEU A 254 -1.84 1.82 12.13
N GLU A 255 -2.75 1.09 12.79
CA GLU A 255 -3.14 1.30 14.18
C GLU A 255 -2.29 0.56 15.20
N HIS A 256 -1.56 -0.51 14.83
CA HIS A 256 -0.82 -1.33 15.80
C HIS A 256 0.29 -0.58 16.55
N GLY A 257 0.72 0.59 16.05
CA GLY A 257 1.54 1.53 16.81
C GLY A 257 0.88 2.04 18.11
N ARG A 258 -0.44 1.86 18.27
CA ARG A 258 -1.30 2.28 19.39
C ARG A 258 -1.24 1.37 20.61
N VAL A 259 -0.78 0.12 20.45
CA VAL A 259 -0.79 -0.90 21.50
C VAL A 259 0.20 -0.58 22.64
N GLU A 260 1.23 0.24 22.37
CA GLU A 260 2.17 0.73 23.39
C GLU A 260 1.77 2.09 24.02
N GLY A 261 0.52 2.55 23.83
CA GLY A 261 0.09 3.90 24.24
C GLY A 261 0.70 5.04 23.41
N ARG A 262 1.43 4.69 22.34
CA ARG A 262 2.07 5.61 21.39
C ARG A 262 1.19 5.78 20.15
N ARG A 263 1.19 6.94 19.51
CA ARG A 263 0.45 7.21 18.26
C ARG A 263 1.25 6.68 17.07
N SER A 264 0.58 6.27 15.99
CA SER A 264 1.26 5.69 14.82
C SER A 264 2.04 6.76 14.04
N LYS A 265 3.33 6.51 13.82
CA LYS A 265 4.19 7.45 13.07
C LYS A 265 3.73 7.61 11.63
N MET A 266 3.26 6.53 11.00
CA MET A 266 2.75 6.57 9.63
C MET A 266 1.51 7.45 9.52
N LEU A 267 0.54 7.27 10.43
CA LEU A 267 -0.65 8.13 10.47
C LEU A 267 -0.30 9.58 10.72
N ALA A 268 0.65 9.84 11.64
CA ALA A 268 1.13 11.20 11.89
C ALA A 268 1.75 11.83 10.64
N THR A 269 2.57 11.07 9.89
CA THR A 269 3.18 11.52 8.63
C THR A 269 2.13 11.79 7.55
N ILE A 270 1.14 10.92 7.38
CA ILE A 270 0.05 11.14 6.40
C ILE A 270 -0.76 12.38 6.79
N LEU A 271 -1.13 12.52 8.06
CA LEU A 271 -1.84 13.70 8.56
C LEU A 271 -1.00 14.98 8.47
N SER A 272 0.32 14.88 8.44
CA SER A 272 1.22 16.04 8.30
C SER A 272 1.07 16.76 6.96
N VAL A 273 0.56 16.07 5.93
CA VAL A 273 0.23 16.68 4.62
C VAL A 273 -0.79 17.82 4.80
N PHE A 274 -1.65 17.74 5.82
CA PHE A 274 -2.51 18.85 6.21
C PHE A 274 -1.82 19.67 7.32
N PRO A 275 -1.46 20.94 7.07
CA PRO A 275 -0.70 21.75 8.03
C PRO A 275 -1.30 21.76 9.44
N GLY A 276 -0.53 21.30 10.42
CA GLY A 276 -0.90 21.24 11.83
C GLY A 276 -1.59 19.94 12.28
N ALA A 277 -2.21 19.16 11.40
CA ALA A 277 -2.91 17.94 11.80
C ALA A 277 -1.96 16.84 12.30
N GLY A 278 -0.82 16.65 11.64
CA GLY A 278 0.23 15.72 12.09
C GLY A 278 0.74 16.02 13.50
N HIS A 279 0.97 17.30 13.81
CA HIS A 279 1.37 17.75 15.16
C HIS A 279 0.29 17.46 16.21
N MET A 280 -0.98 17.76 15.92
CA MET A 280 -2.09 17.49 16.83
C MET A 280 -2.25 15.99 17.08
N TYR A 281 -2.07 15.16 16.05
CA TYR A 281 -2.19 13.71 16.17
C TYR A 281 -1.17 13.11 17.14
N ILE A 282 0.06 13.62 17.16
CA ILE A 282 1.11 13.20 18.11
C ILE A 282 1.03 13.90 19.48
N GLY A 283 0.04 14.77 19.70
CA GLY A 283 -0.23 15.43 20.98
C GLY A 283 0.29 16.88 21.11
N LEU A 284 0.90 17.45 20.06
CA LEU A 284 1.36 18.85 20.05
C LEU A 284 0.23 19.80 19.62
N GLN A 285 -0.76 19.97 20.50
CA GLN A 285 -1.99 20.69 20.20
C GLN A 285 -1.75 22.18 19.91
N LYS A 286 -0.97 22.88 20.74
CA LYS A 286 -0.72 24.32 20.57
C LYS A 286 0.04 24.59 19.28
N ARG A 287 1.05 23.77 19.00
CA ARG A 287 1.86 23.88 17.79
C ARG A 287 1.03 23.63 16.53
N GLY A 288 0.27 22.54 16.53
CA GLY A 288 -0.56 22.16 15.40
C GLY A 288 -1.67 23.17 15.13
N LEU A 289 -2.38 23.64 16.16
CA LEU A 289 -3.43 24.65 16.01
C LEU A 289 -2.88 25.96 15.42
N GLN A 290 -1.70 26.41 15.84
CA GLN A 290 -1.09 27.63 15.29
C GLN A 290 -0.73 27.49 13.81
N LEU A 291 -0.18 26.34 13.41
CA LEU A 291 0.15 26.07 12.00
C LEU A 291 -1.11 25.92 11.15
N MET A 292 -2.14 25.27 11.68
CA MET A 292 -3.43 25.12 11.02
C MET A 292 -4.10 26.48 10.82
N LEU A 293 -4.11 27.33 11.84
CA LEU A 293 -4.68 28.68 11.78
C LEU A 293 -3.86 29.59 10.85
N LEU A 294 -2.53 29.47 10.86
CA LEU A 294 -1.67 30.22 9.94
C LEU A 294 -1.90 29.82 8.49
N PHE A 295 -2.06 28.52 8.22
CA PHE A 295 -2.28 28.02 6.87
C PHE A 295 -3.69 28.33 6.36
N LEU A 296 -4.73 27.86 7.06
CA LEU A 296 -6.13 28.07 6.64
C LEU A 296 -6.54 29.54 6.75
N GLY A 297 -6.20 30.18 7.87
CA GLY A 297 -6.45 31.61 8.05
C GLY A 297 -5.64 32.46 7.08
N GLY A 298 -4.42 32.04 6.74
CA GLY A 298 -3.61 32.68 5.70
C GLY A 298 -4.27 32.61 4.33
N ILE A 299 -4.70 31.42 3.89
CA ILE A 299 -5.44 31.25 2.63
C ILE A 299 -6.68 32.15 2.60
N TYR A 300 -7.50 32.08 3.66
CA TYR A 300 -8.71 32.89 3.76
C TYR A 300 -8.42 34.41 3.72
N MET A 301 -7.41 34.88 4.45
CA MET A 301 -7.03 36.30 4.44
C MET A 301 -6.50 36.75 3.08
N LEU A 302 -5.67 35.92 2.42
CA LEU A 302 -5.15 36.23 1.09
C LEU A 302 -6.27 36.29 0.05
N ASP A 303 -7.24 35.39 0.14
CA ASP A 303 -8.43 35.36 -0.72
C ASP A 303 -9.32 36.59 -0.49
N VAL A 304 -9.72 36.87 0.76
CA VAL A 304 -10.60 38.01 1.10
C VAL A 304 -9.98 39.37 0.74
N LEU A 305 -8.66 39.50 0.91
CA LEU A 305 -7.92 40.73 0.58
C LEU A 305 -7.40 40.74 -0.87
N TYR A 306 -7.59 39.65 -1.63
CA TYR A 306 -7.16 39.50 -3.04
C TYR A 306 -5.67 39.76 -3.21
N LEU A 307 -4.89 39.28 -2.24
CA LEU A 307 -3.44 39.41 -2.17
C LEU A 307 -2.75 38.35 -3.03
N SER A 308 -3.08 38.32 -4.32
CA SER A 308 -2.56 37.33 -5.29
C SER A 308 -1.02 37.27 -5.31
N LEU A 309 -0.37 38.43 -5.11
CA LEU A 309 1.09 38.54 -5.02
C LEU A 309 1.68 37.67 -3.90
N PHE A 310 0.94 37.41 -2.81
CA PHE A 310 1.41 36.66 -1.66
C PHE A 310 0.97 35.19 -1.68
N LEU A 311 0.33 34.71 -2.75
CA LEU A 311 -0.03 33.29 -2.88
C LEU A 311 1.19 32.37 -2.81
N PHE A 312 2.40 32.84 -3.14
CA PHE A 312 3.64 32.08 -2.94
C PHE A 312 3.93 31.76 -1.46
N LEU A 313 3.35 32.49 -0.50
CA LEU A 313 3.53 32.22 0.92
C LEU A 313 2.79 30.95 1.36
N ILE A 314 1.71 30.57 0.67
CA ILE A 314 0.93 29.36 0.98
C ILE A 314 1.79 28.09 0.87
N PRO A 315 2.48 27.80 -0.26
CA PRO A 315 3.36 26.63 -0.31
C PRO A 315 4.52 26.74 0.68
N VAL A 316 5.04 27.95 0.96
CA VAL A 316 6.11 28.13 1.97
C VAL A 316 5.65 27.73 3.38
N VAL A 317 4.47 28.20 3.81
CA VAL A 317 3.86 27.83 5.10
C VAL A 317 3.54 26.34 5.14
N TRP A 318 3.05 25.78 4.02
CA TRP A 318 2.77 24.36 3.90
C TRP A 318 4.02 23.51 4.08
N PHE A 319 5.10 23.80 3.33
CA PHE A 319 6.37 23.08 3.44
C PHE A 319 6.97 23.20 4.84
N TYR A 320 6.94 24.40 5.43
CA TYR A 320 7.40 24.59 6.81
C TYR A 320 6.64 23.68 7.77
N SER A 321 5.30 23.69 7.71
CA SER A 321 4.46 22.85 8.57
C SER A 321 4.70 21.36 8.34
N PHE A 322 4.80 20.93 7.08
CA PHE A 322 5.04 19.55 6.71
C PHE A 322 6.38 19.03 7.23
N PHE A 323 7.48 19.74 6.94
CA PHE A 323 8.81 19.35 7.42
C PHE A 323 8.92 19.40 8.94
N ASP A 324 8.30 20.40 9.55
CA ASP A 324 8.27 20.50 11.00
C ASP A 324 7.53 19.31 11.65
N ALA A 325 6.41 18.89 11.07
CA ALA A 325 5.70 17.71 11.52
C ALA A 325 6.54 16.44 11.36
N LEU A 326 7.20 16.25 10.21
CA LEU A 326 8.10 15.10 9.98
C LEU A 326 9.25 15.05 11.00
N GLN A 327 9.85 16.20 11.32
CA GLN A 327 10.87 16.27 12.36
C GLN A 327 10.32 15.84 13.72
N GLN A 328 9.12 16.30 14.10
CA GLN A 328 8.50 15.92 15.37
C GLN A 328 8.09 14.44 15.41
N VAL A 329 7.60 13.89 14.31
CA VAL A 329 7.30 12.45 14.17
C VAL A 329 8.57 11.59 14.28
N SER A 330 9.71 12.08 13.79
CA SER A 330 10.99 11.36 13.91
C SER A 330 11.47 11.29 15.38
N ARG A 331 11.23 12.35 16.17
CA ARG A 331 11.54 12.43 17.60
C ARG A 331 10.50 11.71 18.48
N TYR A 332 9.30 11.48 17.94
CA TYR A 332 8.21 10.77 18.59
C TYR A 332 8.66 9.39 19.11
N GLY A 333 8.53 9.17 20.42
CA GLY A 333 8.91 7.92 21.10
C GLY A 333 10.39 7.80 21.49
N ARG A 334 11.25 8.76 21.12
CA ARG A 334 12.65 8.85 21.57
C ARG A 334 12.85 9.93 22.64
N GLU A 335 12.15 11.04 22.50
CA GLU A 335 12.26 12.20 23.39
C GLU A 335 10.87 12.58 23.98
N PRO A 336 10.82 13.14 25.20
CA PRO A 336 9.58 13.69 25.74
C PRO A 336 9.16 14.91 24.90
N LEU A 337 7.96 14.84 24.33
CA LEU A 337 7.42 15.92 23.51
C LEU A 337 6.91 17.04 24.41
N ILE A 338 7.46 18.24 24.25
CA ILE A 338 7.00 19.44 24.93
C ILE A 338 6.18 20.25 23.94
N ASP A 339 4.90 20.47 24.25
CA ASP A 339 3.99 21.27 23.43
C ASP A 339 4.31 22.77 23.54
N LYS A 340 5.37 23.18 22.83
CA LYS A 340 5.77 24.56 22.67
C LYS A 340 5.06 25.16 21.44
N PRO A 341 4.37 26.30 21.59
CA PRO A 341 3.82 27.01 20.44
C PRO A 341 4.93 27.42 19.47
N VAL A 342 4.64 27.44 18.16
CA VAL A 342 5.55 27.96 17.12
C VAL A 342 5.85 29.43 17.39
N ILE A 343 4.81 30.20 17.76
CA ILE A 343 4.93 31.60 18.13
C ILE A 343 4.70 31.69 19.64
N GLY A 344 5.80 31.78 20.39
CA GLY A 344 5.83 31.85 21.86
C GLY A 344 5.07 33.03 22.47
N MET A 345 4.82 34.07 21.67
CA MET A 345 4.30 35.36 22.13
C MET A 345 2.81 35.56 21.79
N PHE A 346 2.05 34.50 21.49
CA PHE A 346 0.64 34.61 21.08
C PHE A 346 -0.22 35.38 22.10
N ALA A 347 0.06 35.22 23.39
CA ALA A 347 -0.59 35.95 24.48
C ALA A 347 -0.32 37.46 24.48
N GLN A 348 0.66 37.97 23.74
CA GLN A 348 0.88 39.41 23.55
C GLN A 348 0.20 39.94 22.28
N TYR A 349 -0.13 39.06 21.32
CA TYR A 349 -0.71 39.43 20.04
C TYR A 349 -2.24 39.38 20.02
N HIS A 350 -2.92 38.92 21.08
CA HIS A 350 -4.39 38.83 21.12
C HIS A 350 -5.09 40.15 20.77
N ARG A 351 -4.53 41.30 21.19
CA ARG A 351 -5.05 42.64 20.86
C ARG A 351 -4.96 42.94 19.37
N TRP A 352 -3.84 42.56 18.75
CA TRP A 352 -3.59 42.77 17.32
C TRP A 352 -4.41 41.80 16.46
N VAL A 353 -4.56 40.55 16.90
CA VAL A 353 -5.45 39.56 16.25
C VAL A 353 -6.89 40.03 16.32
N GLY A 354 -7.36 40.48 17.49
CA GLY A 354 -8.70 41.03 17.67
C GLY A 354 -8.95 42.29 16.84
N LEU A 355 -7.98 43.22 16.79
CA LEU A 355 -8.06 44.40 15.94
C LEU A 355 -8.10 44.03 14.45
N GLY A 356 -7.26 43.08 14.02
CA GLY A 356 -7.27 42.58 12.65
C GLY A 356 -8.61 41.97 12.26
N LEU A 357 -9.22 41.17 13.15
CA LEU A 357 -10.53 40.57 12.93
C LEU A 357 -11.64 41.63 12.87
N LEU A 358 -11.57 42.68 13.71
CA LEU A 358 -12.51 43.80 13.68
C LEU A 358 -12.42 44.60 12.38
N LEU A 359 -11.20 44.91 11.92
CA LEU A 359 -10.98 45.60 10.65
C LEU A 359 -11.45 44.74 9.46
N LEU A 360 -11.17 43.44 9.48
CA LEU A 360 -11.65 42.50 8.47
C LEU A 360 -13.19 42.45 8.43
N GLY A 361 -13.83 42.38 9.59
CA GLY A 361 -15.30 42.40 9.69
C GLY A 361 -15.90 43.71 9.16
N ALA A 362 -15.30 44.85 9.50
CA ALA A 362 -15.72 46.15 8.98
C ALA A 362 -15.56 46.24 7.45
N TYR A 363 -14.45 45.73 6.91
CA TYR A 363 -14.21 45.61 5.47
C TYR A 363 -15.26 44.74 4.79
N TYR A 364 -15.60 43.60 5.38
CA TYR A 364 -16.60 42.69 4.80
C TYR A 364 -18.00 43.32 4.78
N ILE A 365 -18.39 44.04 5.84
CA ILE A 365 -19.65 44.79 5.88
C ILE A 365 -19.65 45.90 4.83
N LEU A 366 -18.54 46.63 4.69
CA LEU A 366 -18.40 47.70 3.70
C LEU A 366 -18.63 47.17 2.29
N ILE A 367 -17.90 46.11 1.89
CA ILE A 367 -17.90 45.63 0.50
C ILE A 367 -19.14 44.80 0.13
N ASN A 368 -19.69 44.01 1.07
CA ASN A 368 -20.79 43.07 0.76
C ASN A 368 -22.18 43.59 1.17
N VAL A 369 -22.25 44.58 2.05
CA VAL A 369 -23.54 45.11 2.54
C VAL A 369 -23.68 46.57 2.16
N LEU A 370 -22.74 47.43 2.57
CA LEU A 370 -22.90 48.87 2.42
C LEU A 370 -22.83 49.31 0.96
N VAL A 371 -21.80 48.86 0.22
CA VAL A 371 -21.60 49.23 -1.20
C VAL A 371 -22.77 48.75 -2.08
N PRO A 372 -23.22 47.48 -2.02
CA PRO A 372 -24.38 47.04 -2.80
C PRO A 372 -25.68 47.76 -2.42
N THR A 373 -25.83 48.15 -1.15
CA THR A 373 -27.02 48.90 -0.71
C THR A 373 -27.00 50.33 -1.22
N LEU A 374 -25.84 50.99 -1.21
CA LEU A 374 -25.69 52.34 -1.76
C LEU A 374 -25.91 52.37 -3.27
N ASP A 375 -25.42 51.36 -4.00
CA ASP A 375 -25.63 51.22 -5.43
C ASP A 375 -27.13 51.09 -5.79
N ARG A 376 -27.89 50.35 -4.97
CA ARG A 376 -29.36 50.29 -5.10
C ARG A 376 -30.06 51.62 -4.83
N LEU A 377 -29.52 52.43 -3.92
CA LEU A 377 -30.09 53.74 -3.56
C LEU A 377 -29.73 54.83 -4.58
N PHE A 378 -28.57 54.71 -5.24
CA PHE A 378 -28.07 55.66 -6.24
C PHE A 378 -27.60 54.95 -7.51
N PRO A 379 -28.52 54.40 -8.33
CA PRO A 379 -28.16 53.53 -9.46
C PRO A 379 -27.38 54.22 -10.58
N ASN A 380 -27.47 55.56 -10.69
CA ASN A 380 -26.90 56.33 -11.78
C ASN A 380 -25.41 56.66 -11.59
N GLU A 381 -24.86 56.43 -10.40
CA GLU A 381 -23.52 56.88 -10.01
C GLU A 381 -22.45 55.76 -10.15
N GLU A 382 -22.83 54.56 -10.62
CA GLU A 382 -21.95 53.38 -10.76
C GLU A 382 -21.01 53.14 -9.56
N ILE A 383 -21.53 53.37 -8.35
CA ILE A 383 -20.75 53.36 -7.10
C ILE A 383 -20.10 51.99 -6.91
N TYR A 384 -20.81 50.92 -7.26
CA TYR A 384 -20.27 49.56 -7.18
C TYR A 384 -18.99 49.39 -8.01
N ASN A 385 -19.00 49.83 -9.27
CA ASN A 385 -17.85 49.69 -10.19
C ASN A 385 -16.64 50.50 -9.72
N LEU A 386 -16.88 51.74 -9.25
CA LEU A 386 -15.82 52.61 -8.75
C LEU A 386 -15.17 52.03 -7.49
N VAL A 387 -15.98 51.52 -6.58
CA VAL A 387 -15.51 50.95 -5.32
C VAL A 387 -14.79 49.62 -5.55
N ASP A 388 -15.33 48.70 -6.34
CA ASP A 388 -14.68 47.40 -6.57
C ASP A 388 -13.31 47.57 -7.28
N MET A 389 -13.22 48.49 -8.25
CA MET A 389 -11.98 48.73 -9.00
C MET A 389 -10.89 49.42 -8.16
N TYR A 390 -11.22 50.46 -7.38
CA TYR A 390 -10.22 51.28 -6.70
C TYR A 390 -10.06 50.97 -5.21
N LEU A 391 -11.16 50.77 -4.47
CA LEU A 391 -11.12 50.64 -3.01
C LEU A 391 -10.34 49.40 -2.58
N ARG A 392 -10.53 48.28 -3.29
CA ARG A 392 -9.78 47.04 -3.06
C ARG A 392 -8.27 47.25 -3.22
N THR A 393 -7.86 47.86 -4.32
CA THR A 393 -6.45 48.17 -4.63
C THR A 393 -5.85 49.16 -3.61
N ILE A 394 -6.61 50.17 -3.20
CA ILE A 394 -6.20 51.16 -2.19
C ILE A 394 -5.99 50.48 -0.83
N ILE A 395 -6.93 49.64 -0.38
CA ILE A 395 -6.83 48.93 0.90
C ILE A 395 -5.62 48.01 0.91
N VAL A 396 -5.41 47.23 -0.16
CA VAL A 396 -4.24 46.37 -0.29
C VAL A 396 -2.96 47.19 -0.24
N SER A 397 -2.87 48.28 -1.00
CA SER A 397 -1.69 49.14 -1.05
C SER A 397 -1.39 49.76 0.32
N LEU A 398 -2.40 50.27 1.02
CA LEU A 398 -2.27 50.81 2.37
C LEU A 398 -1.84 49.75 3.39
N LEU A 399 -2.35 48.53 3.27
CA LEU A 399 -1.98 47.41 4.15
C LEU A 399 -0.52 47.02 3.94
N LEU A 400 -0.04 46.98 2.69
CA LEU A 400 1.36 46.67 2.38
C LEU A 400 2.32 47.78 2.82
N ILE A 401 1.99 49.05 2.53
CA ILE A 401 2.79 50.19 2.97
C ILE A 401 2.82 50.27 4.49
N GLY A 402 1.66 50.18 5.14
CA GLY A 402 1.53 50.20 6.59
C GLY A 402 2.24 49.04 7.26
N GLY A 403 2.09 47.82 6.74
CA GLY A 403 2.78 46.62 7.22
C GLY A 403 4.30 46.74 7.09
N GLY A 404 4.79 47.23 5.94
CA GLY A 404 6.21 47.50 5.71
C GLY A 404 6.78 48.52 6.70
N ILE A 405 6.10 49.66 6.87
CA ILE A 405 6.50 50.69 7.84
C ILE A 405 6.50 50.15 9.27
N TRP A 406 5.48 49.38 9.65
CA TRP A 406 5.38 48.79 10.98
C TRP A 406 6.53 47.81 11.26
N MET A 407 6.91 46.97 10.28
CA MET A 407 8.07 46.10 10.39
C MET A 407 9.39 46.87 10.56
N MET A 408 9.56 48.02 9.91
CA MET A 408 10.76 48.85 10.06
C MET A 408 10.88 49.51 11.44
N ILE A 409 9.75 49.85 12.08
CA ILE A 409 9.73 50.56 13.37
C ILE A 409 9.99 49.59 14.56
N GLY A 410 9.76 48.29 14.36
CA GLY A 410 9.86 47.23 15.36
C GLY A 410 11.28 46.78 15.74
N ASN A 411 12.21 47.67 16.09
CA ASN A 411 13.39 47.27 16.88
C ASN A 411 14.11 48.37 17.67
N SER A 412 13.55 49.59 17.77
CA SER A 412 14.22 50.72 18.45
C SER A 412 14.28 50.59 19.98
N LYS A 413 13.30 49.92 20.61
CA LYS A 413 13.23 49.81 22.09
C LYS A 413 14.13 48.72 22.69
N SER A 414 14.50 47.68 21.93
CA SER A 414 15.37 46.59 22.42
C SER A 414 16.86 47.00 22.45
N LYS A 415 17.30 47.87 21.53
CA LYS A 415 18.68 48.37 21.50
C LYS A 415 19.05 49.27 22.70
N ARG A 416 18.13 50.11 23.20
CA ARG A 416 18.42 51.04 24.31
C ARG A 416 18.60 50.40 25.70
N VAL A 417 18.20 49.14 25.88
CA VAL A 417 18.39 48.42 27.16
C VAL A 417 19.73 47.68 27.20
N LYS A 418 20.27 47.26 26.05
CA LYS A 418 21.60 46.62 25.96
C LYS A 418 22.78 47.60 26.01
N GLU A 419 22.55 48.91 25.80
CA GLU A 419 23.58 49.94 25.93
C GLU A 419 23.65 50.57 27.35
N LYS A 420 22.82 50.10 28.29
CA LYS A 420 22.77 50.61 29.68
C LYS A 420 23.00 49.54 30.75
N GLN A 421 23.48 48.34 30.39
CA GLN A 421 23.94 47.31 31.32
C GLN A 421 25.42 47.05 31.16
#